data_AF-A0A959NPU4-F1
#
_entry.id   AF-A0A959NPU4-F1
#
_cell.length_a   1.000
_cell.length_b   1.000
_cell.length_c   1.000
_cell.angle_alpha   90.00
_cell.angle_beta   90.00
_cell.angle_gamma   90.00
#
_symmetry.space_group_name_H-M   'P 1'
#
loop_
_entity.id
_entity.type
_entity.pdbx_description
1 polymer ?
#
loop_
_entity_poly.entity_id
_entity_poly.type
_entity_poly.pdbx_seq_one_letter_code
_entity_poly.pdbx_strand_id
1 'polypeptide(L)'
;RQSGSSIRSRSRISKMGNRRLRKTLFMCSLSAKKHNKACKEIFDRIVAKGKSKKVALIAVCNKLLKQAFALAKSGLKYDKNYRSVLVKIN
;
A
#
# COMPACT_ATOMS: atom_id res chain seq x y z
N ARG A 1 30.15 -10.98 3.02
CA ARG A 1 29.51 -11.75 1.92
C ARG A 1 28.65 -10.80 1.08
N GLN A 2 29.20 -10.21 0.03
CA GLN A 2 28.42 -9.55 -1.01
C GLN A 2 28.20 -10.57 -2.13
N SER A 3 26.97 -11.06 -2.27
CA SER A 3 26.63 -12.07 -3.27
C SER A 3 25.59 -11.49 -4.23
N GLY A 4 26.02 -11.25 -5.48
CA GLY A 4 25.15 -11.45 -6.63
C GLY A 4 24.94 -10.24 -7.53
N SER A 5 25.59 -10.28 -8.68
CA SER A 5 25.36 -9.52 -9.91
C SER A 5 24.00 -9.82 -10.58
N SER A 6 22.88 -9.54 -9.89
CA SER A 6 21.50 -9.65 -10.44
C SER A 6 20.62 -8.42 -10.11
N ILE A 7 21.26 -7.31 -9.73
CA ILE A 7 20.60 -6.13 -9.12
C ILE A 7 19.94 -5.22 -10.19
N ARG A 8 20.14 -5.49 -11.48
CA ARG A 8 19.49 -4.76 -12.61
C ARG A 8 18.18 -5.40 -13.09
N SER A 9 17.65 -6.43 -12.42
CA SER A 9 16.34 -6.99 -12.78
C SER A 9 15.20 -6.15 -12.19
N ARG A 10 14.11 -5.99 -12.96
CA ARG A 10 12.92 -5.24 -12.51
C ARG A 10 12.38 -5.88 -11.23
N SER A 11 12.32 -5.11 -10.13
CA SER A 11 11.84 -5.61 -8.84
C SER A 11 10.42 -6.20 -8.99
N ARG A 12 10.25 -7.46 -8.58
CA ARG A 12 8.97 -8.18 -8.62
C ARG A 12 8.39 -8.28 -7.22
N ILE A 13 7.06 -8.28 -7.15
CA ILE A 13 6.34 -8.54 -5.91
C ILE A 13 6.49 -10.03 -5.57
N SER A 14 6.80 -10.35 -4.32
CA SER A 14 6.81 -11.74 -3.84
C SER A 14 5.46 -12.41 -4.07
N LYS A 15 5.46 -13.65 -4.57
CA LYS A 15 4.24 -14.45 -4.75
C LYS A 15 3.77 -15.13 -3.46
N MET A 16 4.46 -14.92 -2.35
CA MET A 16 4.09 -15.45 -1.04
C MET A 16 2.77 -14.85 -0.51
N GLY A 17 2.04 -15.64 0.28
CA GLY A 17 0.73 -15.28 0.83
C GLY A 17 -0.47 -15.65 -0.06
N ASN A 18 -1.69 -15.34 0.42
CA ASN A 18 -2.92 -15.80 -0.20
C ASN A 18 -3.24 -15.06 -1.52
N ARG A 19 -3.35 -15.82 -2.61
CA ARG A 19 -3.66 -15.30 -3.96
C ARG A 19 -5.03 -14.61 -4.03
N ARG A 20 -6.05 -15.15 -3.36
CA ARG A 20 -7.42 -14.59 -3.36
C ARG A 20 -7.43 -13.21 -2.72
N LEU A 21 -6.82 -13.08 -1.53
CA LEU A 21 -6.73 -11.79 -0.83
C LEU A 21 -6.02 -10.72 -1.66
N ARG A 22 -4.92 -11.07 -2.35
CA ARG A 22 -4.23 -10.12 -3.24
C ARG A 22 -5.12 -9.63 -4.38
N LYS A 23 -5.89 -10.53 -5.00
CA LYS A 23 -6.83 -10.18 -6.08
C LYS A 23 -7.93 -9.26 -5.54
N THR A 24 -8.52 -9.60 -4.39
CA THR A 24 -9.57 -8.79 -3.76
C THR A 24 -9.06 -7.39 -3.41
N LEU A 25 -7.91 -7.29 -2.73
CA LEU A 25 -7.30 -5.99 -2.39
C LEU A 25 -6.97 -5.16 -3.63
N PHE A 26 -6.52 -5.79 -4.71
CA PHE A 26 -6.30 -5.10 -5.98
C PHE A 26 -7.60 -4.52 -6.54
N MET A 27 -8.70 -5.27 -6.51
CA MET A 27 -10.02 -4.75 -6.91
C MET A 27 -10.49 -3.61 -5.99
N CYS A 28 -10.31 -3.74 -4.68
CA CYS A 28 -10.62 -2.67 -3.72
C CYS A 28 -9.83 -1.39 -4.02
N SER A 29 -8.57 -1.50 -4.45
CA SER A 29 -7.72 -0.35 -4.76
C SER A 29 -8.25 0.49 -5.93
N LEU A 30 -8.93 -0.12 -6.90
CA LEU A 30 -9.53 0.56 -8.03
C LEU A 30 -10.69 1.46 -7.58
N SER A 31 -11.57 0.93 -6.73
CA SER A 31 -12.67 1.71 -6.13
C SER A 31 -12.15 2.76 -5.16
N ALA A 32 -11.19 2.41 -4.31
CA ALA A 32 -10.60 3.33 -3.34
C ALA A 32 -9.94 4.53 -4.01
N LYS A 33 -9.25 4.34 -5.15
CA LYS A 33 -8.69 5.45 -5.93
C LYS A 33 -9.78 6.45 -6.37
N LYS A 34 -10.98 5.99 -6.73
CA LYS A 34 -12.07 6.84 -7.20
C LYS A 34 -12.72 7.65 -6.07
N HIS A 35 -13.02 6.99 -4.95
CA HIS A 35 -13.83 7.59 -3.89
C HIS A 35 -13.03 8.17 -2.73
N ASN A 36 -11.80 7.69 -2.48
CA ASN A 36 -10.97 8.14 -1.37
C ASN A 36 -9.88 9.09 -1.84
N LYS A 37 -10.01 10.37 -1.48
CA LYS A 37 -9.06 11.46 -1.81
C LYS A 37 -7.62 11.09 -1.43
N ALA A 38 -7.39 10.54 -0.24
CA ALA A 38 -6.05 10.20 0.22
C ALA A 38 -5.44 8.97 -0.49
N CYS A 39 -6.26 8.16 -1.17
CA CYS A 39 -5.79 7.09 -2.06
C CYS A 39 -5.49 7.63 -3.45
N LYS A 40 -6.35 8.53 -3.96
CA LYS A 40 -6.13 9.24 -5.23
C LYS A 40 -4.82 10.01 -5.24
N GLU A 41 -4.56 10.80 -4.20
CA GLU A 41 -3.32 11.58 -4.05
C GLU A 41 -2.05 10.72 -4.09
N ILE A 42 -2.08 9.54 -3.46
CA ILE A 42 -0.94 8.61 -3.50
C ILE A 42 -0.73 8.06 -4.90
N PHE A 43 -1.82 7.69 -5.57
CA PHE A 43 -1.77 7.19 -6.94
C PHE A 43 -1.19 8.26 -7.87
N ASP A 44 -1.76 9.47 -7.84
CA ASP A 44 -1.37 10.59 -8.71
C ASP A 44 0.09 10.99 -8.45
N ARG A 45 0.51 11.06 -7.18
CA ARG A 45 1.91 11.34 -6.81
C ARG A 45 2.90 10.31 -7.36
N ILE A 46 2.53 9.03 -7.40
CA ILE A 46 3.41 7.97 -7.92
C ILE A 46 3.46 7.99 -9.45
N VAL A 47 2.33 8.27 -10.10
CA VAL A 47 2.25 8.43 -11.56
C VAL A 47 3.02 9.67 -12.00
N ALA A 48 2.90 10.79 -11.29
CA ALA A 48 3.66 12.02 -11.56
C ALA A 48 5.18 11.80 -11.47
N LYS A 49 5.64 10.83 -10.67
CA LYS A 49 7.04 10.38 -10.62
C LYS A 49 7.46 9.48 -11.79
N GLY A 50 6.62 9.35 -12.83
CA GLY A 50 6.89 8.52 -14.02
C GLY A 50 6.77 7.01 -13.79
N LYS A 51 6.25 6.55 -12.63
CA LYS A 51 6.10 5.11 -12.37
C LYS A 51 4.85 4.57 -13.05
N SER A 52 4.86 3.27 -13.36
CA SER A 52 3.72 2.61 -13.99
C SER A 52 2.47 2.66 -13.11
N LYS A 53 1.30 2.81 -13.75
CA LYS A 53 -0.01 2.85 -13.07
C LYS A 53 -0.25 1.64 -12.17
N LYS A 54 0.27 0.46 -12.56
CA LYS A 54 0.20 -0.76 -11.76
C LYS A 54 0.97 -0.64 -10.44
N VAL A 55 2.15 -0.04 -10.45
CA VAL A 55 2.93 0.22 -9.23
C VAL A 55 2.20 1.21 -8.32
N ALA A 56 1.57 2.24 -8.90
CA ALA A 56 0.75 3.18 -8.16
C ALA A 56 -0.45 2.50 -7.47
N LEU A 57 -1.16 1.60 -8.16
CA LEU A 57 -2.26 0.81 -7.56
C LEU A 57 -1.76 -0.08 -6.41
N ILE A 58 -0.61 -0.74 -6.57
CA ILE A 58 -0.03 -1.57 -5.51
C ILE A 58 0.32 -0.74 -4.27
N ALA A 59 0.75 0.52 -4.44
CA ALA A 59 0.95 1.41 -3.31
C ALA A 59 -0.36 1.76 -2.59
N VAL A 60 -1.46 1.93 -3.32
CA VAL A 60 -2.80 2.08 -2.74
C VAL A 60 -3.22 0.81 -2.00
N CYS A 61 -3.01 -0.39 -2.58
CA CYS A 61 -3.26 -1.66 -1.88
C CYS A 61 -2.50 -1.73 -0.54
N ASN A 62 -1.22 -1.36 -0.54
CA ASN A 62 -0.39 -1.37 0.65
C ASN A 62 -0.91 -0.41 1.73
N LYS A 63 -1.42 0.76 1.33
CA LYS A 63 -2.08 1.69 2.27
C LYS A 63 -3.31 1.06 2.90
N LEU A 64 -4.22 0.51 2.10
CA LEU A 64 -5.44 -0.14 2.60
C LEU A 64 -5.12 -1.31 3.53
N LEU A 65 -4.12 -2.13 3.18
CA LEU A 65 -3.69 -3.26 3.99
C LEU A 65 -3.18 -2.80 5.36
N LYS A 66 -2.34 -1.75 5.39
CA LYS A 66 -1.83 -1.18 6.64
C LYS A 66 -2.95 -0.60 7.51
N GLN A 67 -3.93 0.08 6.90
CA GLN A 67 -5.09 0.60 7.61
C GLN A 67 -5.92 -0.54 8.21
N ALA A 68 -6.27 -1.56 7.41
CA ALA A 68 -7.01 -2.71 7.89
C ALA A 68 -6.30 -3.43 9.04
N PHE A 69 -4.98 -3.63 8.92
CA PHE A 69 -4.18 -4.25 9.97
C PHE A 69 -4.13 -3.39 11.25
N ALA A 70 -3.97 -2.08 11.13
CA ALA A 70 -3.95 -1.17 12.28
C ALA A 70 -5.29 -1.16 13.03
N LEU A 71 -6.42 -1.16 12.31
CA LEU A 71 -7.75 -1.24 12.92
C LEU A 71 -7.97 -2.58 13.60
N ALA A 72 -7.63 -3.68 12.92
CA ALA A 72 -7.75 -5.02 13.49
C ALA A 72 -6.89 -5.19 14.76
N LYS A 73 -5.70 -4.61 14.80
CA LYS A 73 -4.80 -4.68 15.95
C LYS A 73 -5.24 -3.79 17.11
N SER A 74 -5.75 -2.60 16.84
CA SER A 74 -6.11 -1.62 17.88
C SER A 74 -7.53 -1.79 18.42
N GLY A 75 -8.42 -2.45 17.67
CA GLY A 75 -9.85 -2.54 17.99
C GLY A 75 -10.61 -1.21 17.83
N LEU A 76 -9.93 -0.16 17.35
CA LEU A 76 -10.52 1.16 17.17
C LEU A 76 -11.29 1.25 15.85
N LYS A 77 -12.30 2.12 15.82
CA LYS A 77 -13.05 2.45 14.60
C LYS A 77 -12.17 3.26 13.65
N TYR A 78 -12.43 3.14 12.35
CA TYR A 78 -11.74 3.94 11.35
C TYR A 78 -12.06 5.42 11.51
N ASP A 79 -11.01 6.23 11.66
CA ASP A 79 -11.10 7.69 11.61
C ASP A 79 -10.30 8.21 10.41
N LYS A 80 -10.97 9.01 9.57
CA LYS A 80 -10.39 9.64 8.38
C LYS A 80 -9.31 10.67 8.73
N ASN A 81 -9.43 11.32 9.89
CA ASN A 81 -8.53 12.37 10.34
C ASN A 81 -7.48 11.83 11.33
N TYR A 82 -7.41 10.51 11.50
CA TYR A 82 -6.45 9.88 12.40
C TYR A 82 -5.02 10.28 12.06
N ARG A 83 -4.34 10.86 13.04
CA ARG A 83 -2.95 11.30 12.94
C ARG A 83 -2.12 10.41 13.86
N SER A 84 -1.15 9.68 13.29
CA SER A 84 -0.28 8.82 14.10
C SER A 84 0.51 9.69 15.07
N VAL A 85 0.28 9.51 16.37
CA VAL A 85 1.12 10.09 17.41
C VAL A 85 2.40 9.23 17.47
N LEU A 86 3.55 9.87 17.29
CA LEU A 86 4.84 9.22 17.48
C LEU A 86 4.94 8.94 18.99
N VAL A 87 4.83 7.68 19.40
CA VAL A 87 5.10 7.29 20.79
C VAL A 87 6.58 7.57 21.02
N LYS A 88 6.90 8.67 21.71
CA LYS A 88 8.25 8.90 22.24
C LYS A 88 8.49 7.82 23.27
N ILE A 89 9.30 6.82 22.92
CA ILE A 89 9.83 5.87 23.88
C ILE A 89 10.87 6.65 24.67
N ASN A 90 10.58 6.90 25.95
CA ASN A 90 11.47 7.54 26.90
C ASN A 90 12.45 6.51 27.46
#